data_AF-C1DWL6-F1
#
_entry.id   AF-C1DWL6-F1
#
_cell.length_a   1.000
_cell.length_b   1.000
_cell.length_c   1.000
_cell.angle_alpha   90.00
_cell.angle_beta   90.00
_cell.angle_gamma   90.00
#
_symmetry.space_group_name_H-M   'P 1'
#
loop_
_entity.id
_entity.type
_entity.pdbx_description
1 polymer ?
#
loop_
_entity_poly.entity_id
_entity_poly.type
_entity_poly.pdbx_seq_one_letter_code
_entity_poly.pdbx_strand_id
1 'polypeptide(L)'
;MEKLEEVPITFEELLKDIEISTAASAYVLIEANPSEIPAILKALASVPNVKSADVVTGIYDIIVYLVGQDQNEIGKVVIRDINSIPGVKKATTCMVVKL
;
A
#
# COMPACT_ATOMS: atom_id res chain seq x y z
N MET A 1 -21.80 -30.03 0.06
CA MET A 1 -20.68 -29.10 -0.18
C MET A 1 -20.99 -28.39 -1.48
N GLU A 2 -21.58 -27.20 -1.39
CA GLU A 2 -21.74 -26.31 -2.55
C GLU A 2 -20.34 -26.03 -3.11
N LYS A 3 -20.16 -26.32 -4.39
CA LYS A 3 -19.00 -25.84 -5.13
C LYS A 3 -19.21 -24.34 -5.29
N LEU A 4 -18.36 -23.52 -4.68
CA LEU A 4 -18.25 -22.12 -5.08
C LEU A 4 -17.71 -22.11 -6.52
N GLU A 5 -18.60 -21.92 -7.49
CA GLU A 5 -18.23 -21.42 -8.81
C GLU A 5 -17.90 -19.94 -8.65
N GLU A 6 -16.63 -19.62 -8.37
CA GLU A 6 -16.15 -18.24 -8.45
C GLU A 6 -16.11 -17.84 -9.92
N VAL A 7 -17.15 -17.12 -10.36
CA VAL A 7 -17.17 -16.46 -11.66
C VAL A 7 -16.08 -15.38 -11.65
N PRO A 8 -15.26 -15.25 -12.71
CA PRO A 8 -14.28 -14.17 -12.79
C PRO A 8 -15.00 -12.82 -12.73
N ILE A 9 -14.56 -11.96 -11.82
CA ILE A 9 -15.05 -10.58 -11.72
C ILE A 9 -14.89 -9.87 -13.05
N THR A 10 -15.89 -9.07 -13.42
CA THR A 10 -15.82 -8.25 -14.63
C THR A 10 -14.78 -7.15 -14.48
N PHE A 11 -14.25 -6.63 -15.59
CA PHE A 11 -13.30 -5.53 -15.55
C PHE A 11 -13.92 -4.28 -14.91
N GLU A 12 -15.21 -4.05 -15.15
CA GLU A 12 -15.97 -3.00 -14.51
C GLU A 12 -16.06 -3.20 -13.00
N GLU A 13 -16.29 -4.42 -12.53
CA GLU A 13 -16.29 -4.74 -11.09
C GLU A 13 -14.91 -4.60 -10.44
N LEU A 14 -13.85 -4.97 -11.16
CA LEU A 14 -12.46 -4.77 -10.72
C LEU A 14 -12.15 -3.27 -10.51
N LEU A 15 -12.79 -2.39 -11.26
CA LEU A 15 -12.59 -0.93 -11.19
C LEU A 15 -13.58 -0.21 -10.26
N LYS A 16 -14.67 -0.85 -9.80
CA LYS A 16 -15.70 -0.21 -8.94
C LYS A 16 -15.13 0.32 -7.62
N ASP A 17 -14.11 -0.32 -7.06
CA ASP A 17 -13.48 0.09 -5.80
C ASP A 17 -12.50 1.27 -5.97
N ILE A 18 -12.15 1.62 -7.22
CA ILE A 18 -11.50 2.89 -7.53
C ILE A 18 -12.60 3.95 -7.58
N GLU A 19 -13.20 4.25 -6.42
CA GLU A 19 -14.14 5.36 -6.30
C GLU A 19 -13.53 6.62 -6.93
N ILE A 20 -14.37 7.36 -7.66
CA ILE A 20 -14.07 8.67 -8.22
C ILE A 20 -14.01 9.68 -7.06
N SER A 21 -13.05 9.48 -6.17
CA SER A 21 -12.54 10.50 -5.29
C SER A 21 -11.39 11.18 -6.03
N THR A 22 -11.29 12.50 -5.85
CA THR A 22 -10.13 13.31 -6.27
C THR A 22 -8.83 12.86 -5.58
N ALA A 23 -8.92 11.94 -4.62
CA ALA A 23 -7.81 11.32 -3.94
C ALA A 23 -6.89 10.54 -4.89
N ALA A 24 -5.59 10.68 -4.67
CA ALA A 24 -4.57 9.83 -5.27
C ALA A 24 -4.38 8.57 -4.41
N SER A 25 -3.95 7.48 -5.04
CA SER A 25 -3.52 6.28 -4.33
C SER A 25 -2.20 5.75 -4.89
N ALA A 26 -1.49 4.99 -4.07
CA ALA A 26 -0.21 4.41 -4.44
C ALA A 26 0.04 3.09 -3.70
N TYR A 27 0.82 2.22 -4.32
CA TYR A 27 1.48 1.13 -3.62
C TYR A 27 2.89 1.56 -3.23
N VAL A 28 3.32 1.25 -2.02
CA VAL A 28 4.70 1.46 -1.57
C VAL A 28 5.33 0.12 -1.27
N LEU A 29 6.37 -0.21 -2.02
CA LEU A 29 7.11 -1.46 -1.91
C LEU A 29 8.34 -1.22 -1.04
N ILE A 30 8.40 -1.88 0.10
CA ILE A 30 9.40 -1.64 1.14
C ILE A 30 10.39 -2.80 1.21
N GLU A 31 11.68 -2.47 1.15
CA GLU A 31 12.78 -3.33 1.57
C GLU A 31 13.11 -2.98 3.03
N ALA A 32 13.16 -3.97 3.91
CA ALA A 32 13.27 -3.79 5.36
C ALA A 32 14.41 -4.62 5.99
N ASN A 33 14.67 -4.36 7.27
CA ASN A 33 15.40 -5.28 8.13
C ASN A 33 14.43 -6.35 8.67
N PRO A 34 14.68 -7.66 8.44
CA PRO A 34 13.76 -8.71 8.87
C PRO A 34 13.41 -8.68 10.36
N SER A 35 14.39 -8.35 11.22
CA SER A 35 14.18 -8.25 12.67
C SER A 35 13.29 -7.08 13.10
N GLU A 36 13.11 -6.08 12.24
CA GLU A 36 12.35 -4.85 12.55
C GLU A 36 10.95 -4.85 11.91
N ILE A 37 10.61 -5.82 11.05
CA ILE A 37 9.30 -5.91 10.38
C ILE A 37 8.12 -5.76 11.36
N PRO A 38 8.07 -6.44 12.53
CA PRO A 38 6.95 -6.26 13.46
C PRO A 38 6.82 -4.81 13.97
N ALA A 39 7.94 -4.11 14.19
CA ALA A 39 7.94 -2.72 14.62
C ALA A 39 7.54 -1.78 13.47
N ILE A 40 7.99 -2.07 12.25
CA ILE A 40 7.62 -1.32 11.05
C ILE A 40 6.11 -1.40 10.82
N LEU A 41 5.51 -2.60 10.89
CA LEU A 41 4.05 -2.76 10.74
C LEU A 41 3.27 -1.97 11.79
N LYS A 42 3.74 -1.96 13.04
CA LYS A 42 3.11 -1.17 14.12
C LYS A 42 3.18 0.34 13.84
N ALA A 43 4.31 0.82 13.33
CA ALA A 43 4.47 2.22 12.93
C ALA A 43 3.56 2.56 11.73
N LEU A 44 3.54 1.73 10.69
CA LEU A 44 2.68 1.89 9.52
C LEU A 44 1.19 1.92 9.90
N ALA A 45 0.75 1.10 10.85
CA ALA A 45 -0.63 1.10 11.34
C ALA A 45 -1.05 2.42 12.03
N SER A 46 -0.08 3.25 12.42
CA SER A 46 -0.32 4.57 13.02
C SER A 46 -0.35 5.70 11.98
N VAL A 47 -0.07 5.40 10.71
CA VAL A 47 -0.07 6.38 9.60
C VAL A 47 -1.47 6.44 8.98
N PRO A 48 -2.22 7.55 9.08
CA PRO A 48 -3.62 7.61 8.64
C PRO A 48 -3.87 7.30 7.15
N ASN A 49 -2.87 7.57 6.31
CA ASN A 49 -2.92 7.34 4.87
C ASN A 49 -2.73 5.87 4.49
N VAL A 50 -2.23 5.03 5.40
CA VAL A 50 -2.07 3.59 5.19
C VAL A 50 -3.42 2.90 5.29
N LYS A 51 -3.82 2.22 4.21
CA LYS A 51 -5.06 1.43 4.14
C LYS A 51 -4.81 -0.06 4.34
N SER A 52 -3.68 -0.55 3.86
CA SER A 52 -3.19 -1.89 4.16
C SER A 52 -1.66 -1.92 4.15
N ALA A 53 -1.09 -2.87 4.87
CA ALA A 53 0.33 -3.17 4.87
C ALA A 53 0.52 -4.67 5.10
N ASP A 54 0.98 -5.37 4.07
CA ASP A 54 1.08 -6.82 4.05
C ASP A 54 2.55 -7.23 3.95
N VAL A 55 2.96 -8.20 4.79
CA VAL A 55 4.28 -8.84 4.67
C VAL A 55 4.19 -9.87 3.55
N VAL A 56 5.09 -9.80 2.58
CA VAL A 56 5.03 -10.63 1.37
C VAL A 56 6.29 -11.46 1.18
N THR A 57 6.15 -12.61 0.53
CA THR A 57 7.30 -13.43 0.11
C THR A 57 7.73 -13.00 -1.30
N GLY A 58 8.42 -11.86 -1.40
CA GLY A 58 8.87 -11.29 -2.67
C GLY A 58 10.28 -10.69 -2.60
N ILE A 59 10.65 -9.91 -3.62
CA ILE A 59 11.89 -9.11 -3.59
C ILE A 59 11.81 -7.92 -2.62
N TYR A 60 10.58 -7.62 -2.17
CA TYR A 60 10.26 -6.67 -1.12
C TYR A 60 9.72 -7.45 0.08
N ASP A 61 9.84 -6.84 1.26
CA ASP A 61 9.39 -7.44 2.52
C ASP A 61 7.96 -7.03 2.86
N ILE A 62 7.57 -5.79 2.54
CA ILE A 62 6.25 -5.24 2.87
C ILE A 62 5.68 -4.48 1.66
N ILE A 63 4.40 -4.68 1.36
CA ILE A 63 3.64 -3.90 0.38
C ILE A 63 2.57 -3.11 1.12
N VAL A 64 2.55 -1.80 0.90
CA VAL A 64 1.62 -0.87 1.57
C VAL A 64 0.71 -0.23 0.54
N TYR A 65 -0.60 -0.22 0.79
CA TYR A 65 -1.55 0.57 0.01
C TYR A 65 -1.82 1.90 0.71
N LEU A 66 -1.57 3.01 -0.01
CA LEU A 66 -1.75 4.38 0.47
C LEU A 66 -2.87 5.10 -0.28
N VAL A 67 -3.61 5.94 0.45
CA VAL A 67 -4.55 6.90 -0.11
C VAL A 67 -4.28 8.29 0.48
N GLY A 68 -4.23 9.31 -0.38
CA GLY A 68 -4.06 10.72 0.00
C GLY A 68 -4.88 11.64 -0.90
N GLN A 69 -5.01 12.91 -0.55
CA GLN A 69 -5.77 13.90 -1.33
C GLN A 69 -5.19 14.11 -2.72
N ASP A 70 -3.85 14.07 -2.84
CA ASP A 70 -3.14 14.18 -4.11
C ASP A 70 -1.77 13.48 -4.06
N GLN A 71 -1.04 13.51 -5.18
CA GLN A 71 0.30 12.93 -5.28
C GLN A 71 1.32 13.60 -4.34
N ASN A 72 1.15 14.90 -4.04
CA ASN A 72 2.06 15.63 -3.16
C ASN A 72 1.90 15.18 -1.70
N GLU A 73 0.68 14.93 -1.25
CA GLU A 73 0.42 14.38 0.08
C GLU A 73 1.05 12.99 0.21
N ILE A 74 0.84 12.10 -0.77
CA ILE A 74 1.47 10.77 -0.78
C ILE A 74 3.00 10.90 -0.71
N GLY A 75 3.60 11.76 -1.52
CA GLY A 75 5.05 12.00 -1.49
C GLY A 75 5.54 12.47 -0.10
N LYS A 76 4.80 13.36 0.56
CA LYS A 76 5.11 13.82 1.92
C LYS A 76 5.00 12.69 2.93
N VAL A 77 3.95 11.87 2.89
CA VAL A 77 3.75 10.72 3.78
C VAL A 77 4.90 9.72 3.61
N VAL A 78 5.26 9.39 2.37
CA VAL A 78 6.36 8.45 2.11
C VAL A 78 7.68 8.98 2.68
N ILE A 79 8.01 10.25 2.43
CA ILE A 79 9.27 10.84 2.90
C ILE A 79 9.30 10.99 4.42
N ARG A 80 8.23 11.52 5.02
CA ARG A 80 8.20 11.89 6.44
C ARG A 80 7.86 10.72 7.35
N ASP A 81 6.90 9.90 6.95
CA ASP A 81 6.27 8.92 7.84
C ASP A 81 6.70 7.48 7.54
N ILE A 82 7.03 7.12 6.28
CA ILE A 82 7.45 5.76 5.92
C ILE A 82 8.97 5.60 5.91
N ASN A 83 9.69 6.44 5.17
CA ASN A 83 11.15 6.36 5.07
C ASN A 83 11.86 6.68 6.40
N SER A 84 11.20 7.42 7.29
CA SER A 84 11.74 7.72 8.62
C SER A 84 11.57 6.58 9.63
N ILE A 85 10.84 5.50 9.29
CA ILE A 85 10.64 4.37 10.20
C ILE A 85 11.97 3.59 10.31
N PRO A 86 12.50 3.38 11.53
CA PRO A 86 13.67 2.53 11.73
C PRO A 86 13.47 1.13 11.12
N GLY A 87 14.47 0.69 10.36
CA GLY A 87 14.47 -0.60 9.67
C GLY A 87 13.91 -0.57 8.25
N VAL A 88 13.32 0.53 7.78
CA VAL A 88 13.03 0.74 6.36
C VAL A 88 14.34 1.10 5.64
N LYS A 89 14.76 0.25 4.70
CA LYS A 89 15.98 0.49 3.90
C LYS A 89 15.68 1.29 2.65
N LYS A 90 14.57 0.97 2.00
CA LYS A 90 14.15 1.55 0.73
C LYS A 90 12.66 1.43 0.57
N ALA A 91 12.04 2.48 0.06
CA ALA A 91 10.64 2.50 -0.32
C ALA A 91 10.52 2.92 -1.79
N THR A 92 9.87 2.11 -2.61
CA THR A 92 9.55 2.42 -4.01
C THR A 92 8.07 2.74 -4.11
N THR A 93 7.73 3.96 -4.54
CA THR A 93 6.33 4.41 -4.66
C THR A 93 5.82 4.18 -6.08
N CYS A 94 4.72 3.45 -6.20
CA CYS A 94 4.02 3.13 -7.44
C CYS A 94 2.66 3.83 -7.44
N MET A 95 2.57 4.99 -8.08
CA MET A 95 1.32 5.73 -8.20
C MET A 95 0.30 4.91 -9.00
N VAL A 96 -0.93 4.81 -8.49
CA VAL A 96 -2.03 4.19 -9.22
C VAL A 96 -2.52 5.15 -10.30
N VAL A 97 -2.58 4.65 -11.54
CA VAL A 97 -3.11 5.39 -12.70
C VAL A 97 -4.51 4.87 -12.98
N LYS A 98 -5.49 5.78 -13.11
CA LYS A 98 -6.85 5.44 -13.55
C LYS A 98 -6.83 5.30 -15.08
N LEU A 99 -7.43 4.22 -15.59
CA LEU A 99 -7.55 3.91 -17.02
C LEU A 99 -8.94 4.27 -17.55
#